data_AF-A0A7S3WRC5-F1
#
_entry.id   AF-A0A7S3WRC5-F1
#
_cell.length_a   1.000
_cell.length_b   1.000
_cell.length_c   1.000
_cell.angle_alpha   90.00
_cell.angle_beta   90.00
_cell.angle_gamma   90.00
#
_symmetry.space_group_name_H-M   'P 1'
#
loop_
_entity.id
_entity.type
_entity.pdbx_description
1 polymer ?
#
loop_
_entity_poly.entity_id
_entity_poly.type
_entity_poly.pdbx_seq_one_letter_code
_entity_poly.pdbx_strand_id
1 'polypeptide(L)'
;SWGIESGHFINWVRIAGLPTFRKLWGKVDTPLRAGSTIRVHILDRFPVQEFRGRKALVIYTGSALGGHDDLLAYGFLGAGGCCLIFCFVFLWRIIVRPRPLGDISRLTNWQ
;
A
#
# COMPACT_ATOMS: atom_id res chain seq x y z
N SER A 1 2.11 27.79 -23.75
CA SER A 1 2.64 28.06 -22.39
C SER A 1 3.44 26.85 -21.93
N TRP A 2 4.77 26.91 -22.03
CA TRP A 2 5.66 25.82 -21.62
C TRP A 2 6.05 25.98 -20.14
N GLY A 3 6.05 24.88 -19.39
CA GLY A 3 6.70 24.79 -18.09
C GLY A 3 5.78 24.43 -16.94
N ILE A 4 4.75 25.22 -16.65
CA ILE A 4 3.96 25.08 -15.41
C ILE A 4 2.58 24.46 -15.62
N GLU A 5 2.02 24.54 -16.83
CA GLU A 5 0.70 23.98 -17.17
C GLU A 5 0.77 22.52 -17.66
N SER A 6 1.97 22.02 -17.98
CA SER A 6 2.14 20.67 -18.52
C SER A 6 2.18 19.61 -17.42
N GLY A 7 1.17 18.72 -17.39
CA GLY A 7 1.07 17.64 -16.40
C GLY A 7 2.29 16.71 -16.35
N HIS A 8 2.96 16.49 -17.50
CA HIS A 8 4.19 15.69 -17.55
C HIS A 8 5.36 16.32 -16.77
N PHE A 9 5.51 17.65 -16.83
CA PHE A 9 6.56 18.34 -16.09
C PHE A 9 6.30 18.29 -14.58
N ILE A 10 5.06 18.54 -14.17
CA ILE A 10 4.62 18.43 -12.77
C ILE A 10 4.90 17.02 -12.21
N ASN A 11 4.60 15.97 -12.99
CA ASN A 11 4.89 14.59 -12.60
C ASN A 11 6.39 14.33 -12.44
N TRP A 12 7.23 14.98 -13.24
CA TRP A 12 8.67 14.83 -13.19
C TRP A 12 9.31 15.54 -11.99
N VAL A 13 8.88 16.77 -11.69
CA VAL A 13 9.42 17.56 -10.57
C VAL A 13 9.05 16.98 -9.20
N ARG A 14 7.92 16.25 -9.10
CA ARG A 14 7.58 15.52 -7.88
C ARG A 14 8.66 14.47 -7.58
N ILE A 15 9.51 14.69 -6.59
CA ILE A 15 10.60 13.76 -6.26
C ILE A 15 10.02 12.41 -5.78
N ALA A 16 10.63 11.30 -6.20
CA ALA A 16 10.28 9.97 -5.70
C ALA A 16 11.11 9.64 -4.45
N GLY A 17 10.49 8.99 -3.46
CA GLY A 17 11.18 8.59 -2.22
C GLY A 17 11.99 7.30 -2.33
N LEU A 18 11.79 6.51 -3.39
CA LEU A 18 12.48 5.23 -3.61
C LEU A 18 13.27 5.25 -4.93
N PRO A 19 14.39 4.49 -5.02
CA PRO A 19 15.20 4.40 -6.25
C PRO A 19 14.43 3.75 -7.41
N THR A 20 13.50 2.85 -7.10
CA THR A 20 12.54 2.29 -8.06
C THR A 20 11.25 3.07 -7.96
N PHE A 21 10.91 3.83 -9.00
CA PHE A 21 9.71 4.64 -9.01
C PHE A 21 8.97 4.51 -10.33
N ARG A 22 7.67 4.81 -10.30
CA ARG A 22 6.80 4.85 -11.49
C ARG A 22 6.23 6.25 -11.63
N LYS A 23 6.15 6.73 -12.86
CA LYS A 23 5.57 8.03 -13.20
C LYS A 23 4.44 7.81 -14.19
N LEU A 24 3.30 8.44 -13.93
CA LEU A 24 2.18 8.39 -14.85
C LEU A 24 2.55 9.20 -16.11
N TRP A 25 2.56 8.51 -17.25
CA TRP A 25 2.69 9.17 -18.55
C TRP A 25 1.33 9.57 -19.12
N GLY A 26 0.34 8.68 -19.02
CA GLY A 26 -1.01 8.97 -19.51
C GLY A 26 -2.01 7.95 -18.98
N LYS A 27 -3.29 8.27 -19.12
CA LYS A 27 -4.41 7.42 -18.76
C LYS A 27 -5.28 7.25 -20.00
N VAL A 28 -5.75 6.03 -20.24
CA VAL A 28 -6.76 5.74 -21.27
C VAL A 28 -8.09 5.57 -20.55
N ASP A 29 -9.02 6.50 -20.77
CA ASP A 29 -10.34 6.47 -20.13
C ASP A 29 -11.35 5.55 -20.85
N THR A 30 -11.01 5.08 -22.06
CA THR A 30 -11.86 4.18 -22.84
C THR A 30 -11.59 2.72 -22.48
N PRO A 31 -12.63 1.89 -22.26
CA PRO A 31 -12.44 0.47 -21.97
C PRO A 31 -11.84 -0.25 -23.18
N LEU A 32 -10.65 -0.82 -22.98
CA LEU A 32 -9.97 -1.67 -23.95
C LEU A 32 -10.58 -3.08 -23.91
N ARG A 33 -11.10 -3.57 -25.04
CA ARG A 33 -11.60 -4.95 -25.13
C ARG A 33 -10.44 -5.94 -25.19
N ALA A 34 -10.65 -7.13 -24.63
CA ALA A 34 -9.69 -8.22 -24.76
C ALA A 34 -9.38 -8.49 -26.24
N GLY A 35 -8.09 -8.56 -26.58
CA GLY A 35 -7.61 -8.74 -27.96
C GLY A 35 -7.32 -7.45 -28.73
N SER A 36 -7.56 -6.27 -28.17
CA SER A 36 -7.15 -5.01 -28.80
C SER A 36 -5.62 -4.89 -28.87
N THR A 37 -5.07 -4.56 -30.04
CA THR A 37 -3.63 -4.29 -30.20
C THR A 37 -3.32 -2.83 -29.89
N ILE A 38 -2.43 -2.57 -28.94
CA ILE A 38 -1.93 -1.23 -28.61
C ILE A 38 -0.54 -1.08 -29.23
N ARG A 39 -0.35 -0.09 -30.10
CA ARG A 39 0.97 0.28 -30.63
C ARG A 39 1.49 1.49 -29.87
N VAL A 40 2.66 1.35 -29.26
CA VAL A 40 3.33 2.45 -28.57
C VAL A 40 4.62 2.79 -29.30
N HIS A 41 4.72 4.02 -29.76
CA HIS A 41 5.94 4.56 -30.36
C HIS A 41 6.71 5.32 -29.29
N ILE A 42 7.91 4.84 -28.96
CA ILE A 42 8.75 5.41 -27.91
C ILE A 42 9.98 6.04 -28.56
N LEU A 43 10.19 7.33 -28.31
CA LEU A 43 11.41 8.03 -28.68
C LEU A 43 12.32 8.10 -27.47
N ASP A 44 13.46 7.43 -27.54
CA ASP A 44 14.42 7.42 -26.44
C ASP A 44 15.30 8.68 -26.45
N ARG A 45 15.04 9.61 -25.52
CA ARG A 45 15.84 10.84 -25.32
C ARG A 45 16.60 10.85 -24.00
N PHE A 46 16.56 9.76 -23.23
CA PHE A 46 17.16 9.71 -21.89
C PHE A 46 17.95 8.40 -21.71
N PRO A 47 19.26 8.40 -22.02
CA PRO A 47 20.10 7.23 -21.84
C PRO A 47 20.25 6.94 -20.34
N VAL A 48 19.88 5.71 -19.95
CA VAL A 48 19.97 5.24 -18.55
C VAL A 48 21.15 4.31 -18.32
N GLN A 49 21.85 3.92 -19.40
CA GLN A 49 22.94 2.97 -19.38
C GLN A 49 24.17 3.51 -18.63
N GLU A 50 24.44 4.82 -18.72
CA GLU A 50 25.58 5.48 -18.08
C GLU A 50 25.54 5.36 -16.55
N PHE A 51 24.34 5.36 -15.97
CA PHE A 51 24.12 5.20 -14.53
C PHE A 51 23.71 3.78 -14.15
N ARG A 52 23.85 2.81 -15.07
CA ARG A 52 23.42 1.40 -14.92
C ARG A 52 21.96 1.25 -14.52
N GLY A 53 21.12 2.22 -14.90
CA GLY A 53 19.69 2.23 -14.64
C GLY A 53 18.90 1.38 -15.63
N ARG A 54 17.65 1.06 -15.27
CA ARG A 54 16.68 0.39 -16.15
C ARG A 54 15.44 1.26 -16.29
N LYS A 55 14.90 1.33 -17.50
CA LYS A 55 13.62 1.98 -17.80
C LYS A 55 12.70 0.97 -18.47
N ALA A 56 11.42 1.01 -18.12
CA ALA A 56 10.40 0.17 -18.70
C ALA A 56 9.08 0.92 -18.78
N LEU A 57 8.32 0.68 -19.84
CA LEU A 57 6.93 1.13 -19.93
C LEU A 57 6.03 0.05 -19.31
N VAL A 58 5.23 0.43 -18.32
CA VAL A 58 4.30 -0.48 -17.64
C VAL A 58 2.87 0.01 -17.89
N ILE A 59 2.06 -0.85 -18.49
CA ILE A 59 0.62 -0.64 -18.65
C ILE A 59 -0.06 -1.40 -17.52
N TYR A 60 -0.87 -0.70 -16.74
CA TYR A 60 -1.62 -1.28 -15.63
C TYR A 60 -3.03 -0.72 -15.61
N THR A 61 -3.98 -1.52 -15.12
CA THR A 61 -5.33 -1.07 -14.83
C THR A 61 -5.36 -0.53 -13.41
N GLY A 62 -5.75 0.73 -13.23
CA GLY A 62 -5.93 1.30 -11.91
C GLY A 62 -7.13 0.66 -11.21
N SER A 63 -6.93 0.15 -9.99
CA SER A 63 -8.02 -0.26 -9.10
C SER A 63 -8.43 0.91 -8.19
N ALA A 64 -9.67 0.91 -7.70
CA ALA A 64 -10.18 1.96 -6.81
C ALA A 64 -9.36 2.13 -5.51
N LEU A 65 -8.67 1.07 -5.07
CA LEU A 65 -7.87 1.04 -3.85
C LEU A 65 -6.39 1.36 -4.08
N GLY A 66 -5.98 1.67 -5.32
CA GLY A 66 -4.57 1.83 -5.69
C GLY A 66 -4.01 0.57 -6.33
N GLY A 67 -2.71 0.57 -6.64
CA GLY A 67 -2.04 -0.55 -7.29
C GLY A 67 -2.12 -1.86 -6.48
N HIS A 68 -1.61 -2.95 -7.06
CA HIS A 68 -1.49 -4.23 -6.37
C HIS A 68 -0.36 -4.14 -5.33
N ASP A 69 -0.70 -3.67 -4.12
CA ASP A 69 0.19 -3.63 -2.97
C ASP A 69 -0.41 -4.47 -1.82
N ASP A 70 -0.02 -5.75 -1.77
CA ASP A 70 -0.49 -6.71 -0.74
C ASP A 70 0.00 -6.37 0.67
N LEU A 71 0.97 -5.46 0.80
CA LEU A 71 1.56 -5.07 2.09
C LEU A 71 0.51 -4.53 3.06
N LEU A 72 -0.45 -3.75 2.56
CA LEU A 72 -1.52 -3.21 3.38
C LEU A 72 -2.44 -4.33 3.90
N ALA A 73 -2.76 -5.31 3.05
CA ALA A 73 -3.58 -6.45 3.42
C ALA A 73 -2.89 -7.33 4.48
N TYR A 74 -1.60 -7.64 4.30
CA TYR A 74 -0.82 -8.38 5.31
C TYR A 74 -0.72 -7.61 6.64
N GLY A 75 -0.61 -6.29 6.61
CA GLY A 75 -0.62 -5.45 7.81
C GLY A 75 -1.92 -5.59 8.61
N PHE A 76 -3.07 -5.47 7.94
CA PHE A 76 -4.37 -5.66 8.57
C PHE A 76 -4.58 -7.09 9.09
N LEU A 77 -4.17 -8.09 8.30
CA LEU A 77 -4.29 -9.50 8.70
C LEU A 77 -3.44 -9.80 9.94
N GLY A 78 -2.21 -9.29 9.99
CA GLY A 78 -1.33 -9.43 11.14
C GLY A 78 -1.89 -8.76 12.40
N ALA A 79 -2.33 -7.50 12.30
CA ALA A 79 -2.92 -6.78 13.43
C ALA A 79 -4.19 -7.46 13.96
N GLY A 80 -5.08 -7.90 13.06
CA GLY A 80 -6.28 -8.66 13.41
C GLY A 80 -5.95 -10.00 14.06
N GLY A 81 -5.00 -10.75 13.51
CA GLY A 81 -4.52 -12.01 14.08
C GLY A 81 -3.97 -11.84 15.50
N CYS A 82 -3.13 -10.83 15.74
CA CYS A 82 -2.62 -10.53 17.08
C CYS A 82 -3.74 -10.22 18.08
N CYS A 83 -4.73 -9.42 17.67
CA CYS A 83 -5.88 -9.08 18.51
C CYS A 83 -6.72 -10.32 18.87
N LEU A 84 -6.97 -11.20 17.90
CA LEU A 84 -7.69 -12.45 18.12
C LEU A 84 -6.96 -13.38 19.09
N ILE A 85 -5.64 -13.53 18.96
CA ILE A 85 -4.83 -14.32 19.89
C ILE A 85 -5.00 -13.80 21.32
N PHE A 86 -4.88 -12.49 21.54
CA PHE A 86 -5.10 -11.91 22.87
C PHE A 86 -6.51 -12.15 23.38
N CYS A 87 -7.53 -12.01 22.53
CA CYS A 87 -8.91 -12.30 22.88
C CYS A 87 -9.08 -13.75 23.37
N PHE A 88 -8.54 -14.73 22.63
CA PHE A 88 -8.60 -16.14 23.04
C PHE A 88 -7.85 -16.41 24.35
N VAL A 89 -6.68 -15.80 24.54
CA VAL A 89 -5.90 -15.94 25.78
C VAL A 89 -6.69 -15.40 26.97
N PHE A 90 -7.25 -14.20 26.86
CA PHE A 90 -8.04 -13.61 27.94
C PHE A 90 -9.33 -14.40 28.20
N LEU A 91 -10.04 -14.81 27.15
CA LEU A 91 -11.24 -15.63 27.25
C LEU A 91 -10.94 -16.96 27.95
N TRP A 92 -9.88 -17.65 27.52
CA TRP A 92 -9.39 -18.87 28.17
C TRP A 92 -9.10 -18.64 29.66
N ARG A 93 -8.40 -17.56 30.01
CA ARG A 93 -8.10 -17.24 31.41
C ARG A 93 -9.35 -16.98 32.24
N ILE A 94 -10.34 -16.28 31.69
CA ILE A 94 -11.61 -15.99 32.38
C ILE A 94 -12.40 -17.27 32.63
N ILE A 95 -12.42 -18.22 31.67
CA ILE A 95 -13.12 -19.50 31.81
C ILE A 95 -12.42 -20.40 32.84
N VAL A 96 -11.08 -20.52 32.79
CA VAL A 96 -10.33 -21.41 33.69
C VAL A 96 -10.22 -20.86 35.11
N ARG A 97 -10.11 -19.53 35.26
CA ARG A 97 -10.00 -18.85 36.57
C ARG A 97 -10.91 -17.63 36.59
N PRO A 98 -12.24 -17.82 36.70
CA PRO A 98 -13.16 -16.70 36.84
C PRO A 98 -12.81 -15.97 38.14
N ARG A 99 -12.36 -14.72 38.01
CA ARG A 99 -12.14 -13.85 39.16
C ARG A 99 -13.48 -13.21 39.54
N PRO A 100 -13.88 -13.19 40.82
CA PRO A 100 -15.03 -12.42 41.23
C PRO A 100 -14.76 -10.93 40.94
N LEU A 101 -15.69 -10.28 40.23
CA LEU A 101 -15.61 -8.83 39.99
C LEU A 101 -16.03 -8.10 41.27
N GLY A 102 -15.21 -7.17 41.75
CA GLY A 102 -15.56 -6.29 42.88
C GLY A 102 -15.26 -6.84 44.27
N ASP A 103 -14.31 -7.77 44.42
CA ASP A 103 -13.89 -8.27 45.73
C ASP A 103 -13.09 -7.20 46.51
N ILE A 104 -13.76 -6.53 47.45
CA ILE A 104 -13.21 -5.46 48.30
C ILE A 104 -12.10 -5.99 49.22
N SER A 105 -12.07 -7.31 49.49
CA SER A 105 -11.03 -7.93 50.35
C SER A 105 -9.60 -7.82 49.78
N ARG A 106 -9.46 -7.47 48.49
CA ARG A 106 -8.17 -7.21 47.83
C ARG A 106 -7.77 -5.75 47.75
N LEU A 107 -8.66 -4.84 48.19
CA LEU A 107 -8.41 -3.40 48.22
C LEU A 107 -7.89 -2.91 49.60
N THR A 108 -7.92 -3.77 50.61
CA THR A 108 -7.46 -3.46 51.97
C THR A 108 -6.25 -4.30 52.34
N ASN A 109 -5.07 -3.68 52.29
CA ASN A 109 -3.85 -4.15 52.96
C ASN A 109 -3.58 -3.36 54.26
N TRP A 110 -4.63 -2.95 54.97
CA TRP A 110 -4.54 -2.16 56.21
C TRP A 110 -5.60 -2.54 57.26
N GLN A 111 -5.87 -3.84 57.45
CA GLN A 111 -6.39 -4.37 58.72
C GLN A 111 -5.50 -5.50 59.20
#